data_AF-A0A7C6T9M8-F1
#
_entry.id   AF-A0A7C6T9M8-F1
#
_cell.length_a   1.000
_cell.length_b   1.000
_cell.length_c   1.000
_cell.angle_alpha   90.00
_cell.angle_beta   90.00
_cell.angle_gamma   90.00
#
_symmetry.space_group_name_H-M   'P 1'
#
loop_
_entity.id
_entity.type
_entity.pdbx_description
1 polymer ?
#
loop_
_entity_poly.entity_id
_entity_poly.type
_entity_poly.pdbx_seq_one_letter_code
_entity_poly.pdbx_strand_id
1 'polypeptide(L)'
;MLADLEAEGFENLSVEEISDGQGVVITFENRRYRWEVVGLGVALGLATAHQEGRVILVPMHTGLPMGRIEVDAPDYRAFLRGELSEEEIFSRMVISSEAGPYEPGPHNSSFGKVDLTFAPGVRINLVTPAPPGVFRGGEVRLSPGVYSNLWRGLSFDATYVYPLSSSKPVVGRATGSVNARVGTEGFFQAQAGRLSEGLDGFAAGLVYPSKDGRHLLGASIAQAAYPGWDRSGSYQAFWTWRPTRYDATATLAWGKFLAGDTGYSLTLISGFRESNIEFSYTKTSLSEVLAAGFTVPLGWERQARPAPVRLRFRNAFRFMYYDENPRPLDGGLYVPFMDGYQTAIRRWNRAYLRTYAHELREAARKWVPAEVTESRE
;
A
#
# COMPACT_ATOMS: atom_id res chain seq x y z
N MET A 1 1.96 -26.24 8.96
CA MET A 1 1.20 -24.99 8.65
C MET A 1 1.69 -23.76 9.41
N LEU A 2 1.35 -23.55 10.69
CA LEU A 2 1.74 -22.33 11.43
C LEU A 2 3.26 -22.14 11.44
N ALA A 3 4.00 -23.21 11.74
CA ALA A 3 5.47 -23.21 11.74
C ALA A 3 6.05 -22.87 10.36
N ASP A 4 5.43 -23.32 9.27
CA ASP A 4 5.92 -23.05 7.90
C ASP A 4 5.65 -21.60 7.48
N LEU A 5 4.49 -21.05 7.85
CA LEU A 5 4.18 -19.63 7.65
C LEU A 5 5.12 -18.73 8.45
N GLU A 6 5.42 -19.10 9.70
CA GLU A 6 6.38 -18.38 10.54
C GLU A 6 7.81 -18.49 10.01
N ALA A 7 8.23 -19.69 9.59
CA ALA A 7 9.55 -19.92 8.98
C ALA A 7 9.71 -19.17 7.65
N GLU A 8 8.62 -18.98 6.90
CA GLU A 8 8.62 -18.15 5.71
C GLU A 8 8.81 -16.65 6.03
N GLY A 9 8.39 -16.24 7.24
CA GLY A 9 8.57 -14.90 7.76
C GLY A 9 7.29 -14.05 7.74
N PHE A 10 6.11 -14.67 7.65
CA PHE A 10 4.85 -13.98 7.91
C PHE A 10 4.70 -13.66 9.40
N GLU A 11 4.03 -12.56 9.69
CA GLU A 11 3.88 -12.01 11.05
C GLU A 11 2.42 -12.01 11.51
N ASN A 12 2.18 -11.75 12.79
CA ASN A 12 0.83 -11.66 13.39
C ASN A 12 -0.03 -12.90 13.07
N LEU A 13 0.55 -14.09 13.23
CA LEU A 13 -0.04 -15.35 12.79
C LEU A 13 -0.97 -15.96 13.85
N SER A 14 -2.15 -16.40 13.41
CA SER A 14 -3.03 -17.31 14.15
C SER A 14 -3.62 -18.35 13.21
N VAL A 15 -3.97 -19.51 13.76
CA VAL A 15 -4.70 -20.57 13.06
C VAL A 15 -5.81 -21.03 13.98
N GLU A 16 -7.04 -20.92 13.53
CA GLU A 16 -8.25 -21.34 14.27
C GLU A 16 -9.06 -22.29 13.40
N GLU A 17 -9.54 -23.39 13.95
CA GLU A 17 -10.46 -24.28 13.23
C GLU A 17 -11.83 -23.63 13.08
N ILE A 18 -12.46 -23.81 11.93
CA ILE A 18 -13.86 -23.41 11.73
C ILE A 18 -14.75 -24.32 12.58
N SER A 19 -15.83 -23.78 13.14
CA SER A 19 -16.69 -24.49 14.10
C SER A 19 -17.34 -25.78 13.56
N ASP A 20 -17.38 -25.98 12.24
CA ASP A 20 -17.85 -27.20 11.58
C ASP A 20 -16.75 -28.27 11.42
N GLY A 21 -15.51 -27.98 11.82
CA GLY A 21 -14.34 -28.84 11.69
C GLY A 21 -13.84 -29.01 10.25
N GLN A 22 -14.41 -28.31 9.27
CA GLN A 22 -14.13 -28.50 7.85
C GLN A 22 -13.28 -27.38 7.23
N GLY A 23 -12.49 -26.69 8.06
CA GLY A 23 -11.57 -25.68 7.57
C GLY A 23 -10.81 -24.96 8.66
N VAL A 24 -10.00 -24.01 8.23
CA VAL A 24 -9.20 -23.14 9.11
C VAL A 24 -9.35 -21.68 8.72
N VAL A 25 -9.32 -20.81 9.73
CA VAL A 25 -9.12 -19.37 9.60
C VAL A 25 -7.68 -19.05 9.99
N ILE A 26 -6.98 -18.32 9.14
CA ILE A 26 -5.58 -17.96 9.34
C ILE A 26 -5.44 -16.46 9.22
N THR A 27 -4.97 -15.80 10.27
CA THR A 27 -4.55 -14.40 10.19
C THR A 27 -3.07 -14.32 9.84
N PHE A 28 -2.67 -13.37 9.00
CA PHE A 28 -1.27 -13.18 8.65
C PHE A 28 -0.97 -11.74 8.20
N GLU A 29 0.21 -11.24 8.51
CA GLU A 29 0.74 -9.97 8.02
C GLU A 29 1.96 -10.23 7.12
N ASN A 30 1.90 -9.69 5.90
CA ASN A 30 3.01 -9.79 4.95
C ASN A 30 3.95 -8.58 5.08
N ARG A 31 5.09 -8.79 5.73
CA ARG A 31 6.23 -7.87 5.71
C ARG A 31 7.47 -8.46 5.05
N ARG A 32 7.36 -9.65 4.45
CA ARG A 32 8.44 -10.40 3.80
C ARG A 32 8.49 -10.14 2.30
N TYR A 33 7.34 -10.11 1.64
CA TYR A 33 7.21 -9.90 0.21
C TYR A 33 6.80 -8.46 -0.07
N ARG A 34 7.52 -7.80 -0.98
CA ARG A 34 7.27 -6.40 -1.35
C ARG A 34 5.85 -6.19 -1.89
N TRP A 35 5.30 -7.20 -2.56
CA TRP A 35 3.96 -7.18 -3.12
C TRP A 35 3.03 -8.15 -2.40
N GLU A 36 1.85 -7.63 -2.02
CA GLU A 36 0.83 -8.38 -1.29
C GLU A 36 0.29 -9.59 -2.06
N VAL A 37 0.24 -9.52 -3.39
CA VAL A 37 -0.22 -10.65 -4.23
C VAL A 37 0.76 -11.82 -4.12
N VAL A 38 2.07 -11.53 -4.15
CA VAL A 38 3.10 -12.56 -3.97
C VAL A 38 3.01 -13.18 -2.59
N GLY A 39 2.90 -12.34 -1.55
CA GLY A 39 2.71 -12.81 -0.18
C GLY A 39 1.46 -13.68 -0.02
N LEU A 40 0.33 -13.29 -0.63
CA LEU A 40 -0.90 -14.08 -0.62
C LEU A 40 -0.73 -15.43 -1.33
N GLY A 41 -0.11 -15.45 -2.51
CA GLY A 41 0.12 -16.70 -3.26
C GLY A 41 0.94 -17.70 -2.46
N VAL A 42 2.00 -17.24 -1.81
CA VAL A 42 2.83 -18.07 -0.93
C VAL A 42 2.06 -18.54 0.30
N ALA A 43 1.31 -17.65 0.97
CA ALA A 43 0.51 -18.02 2.13
C ALA A 43 -0.57 -19.04 1.80
N LEU A 44 -1.28 -18.89 0.67
CA LEU A 44 -2.26 -19.87 0.19
C LEU A 44 -1.61 -21.20 -0.16
N GLY A 45 -0.47 -21.19 -0.85
CA GLY A 45 0.28 -22.41 -1.18
C GLY A 45 0.68 -23.18 0.06
N LEU A 46 1.26 -22.51 1.07
CA LEU A 46 1.61 -23.13 2.34
C LEU A 46 0.38 -23.61 3.12
N ALA A 47 -0.67 -22.79 3.25
CA ALA A 47 -1.86 -23.16 4.02
C ALA A 47 -2.59 -24.38 3.44
N THR A 48 -2.77 -24.39 2.12
CA THR A 48 -3.47 -25.47 1.41
C THR A 48 -2.64 -26.75 1.30
N ALA A 49 -1.34 -26.72 1.60
CA ALA A 49 -0.52 -27.93 1.71
C ALA A 49 -0.83 -28.77 2.96
N HIS A 50 -1.38 -28.14 4.00
CA HIS A 50 -1.60 -28.75 5.31
C HIS A 50 -3.08 -28.93 5.67
N GLN A 51 -3.97 -28.58 4.75
CA GLN A 51 -5.41 -28.63 4.97
C GLN A 51 -6.10 -29.26 3.76
N GLU A 52 -7.10 -30.11 4.01
CA GLU A 52 -7.93 -30.73 2.98
C GLU A 52 -9.26 -30.00 2.78
N GLY A 53 -9.74 -29.34 3.82
CA GLY A 53 -10.96 -28.54 3.77
C GLY A 53 -10.74 -27.11 3.29
N ARG A 54 -11.59 -26.25 3.82
CA ARG A 54 -11.61 -24.83 3.50
C ARG A 54 -10.47 -24.08 4.17
N VAL A 55 -9.85 -23.16 3.44
CA VAL A 55 -8.84 -22.23 3.96
C VAL A 55 -9.36 -20.81 3.84
N ILE A 56 -9.45 -20.11 4.97
CA ILE A 56 -9.81 -18.70 5.06
C ILE A 56 -8.58 -17.93 5.51
N LEU A 57 -7.99 -17.13 4.61
CA LEU A 57 -6.93 -16.19 4.95
C LEU A 57 -7.48 -14.80 5.24
N VAL A 58 -7.01 -14.22 6.34
CA VAL A 58 -7.32 -12.85 6.77
C VAL A 58 -6.01 -12.06 6.76
N PRO A 59 -5.70 -11.36 5.64
CA PRO A 59 -4.52 -10.52 5.55
C PRO A 59 -4.64 -9.33 6.51
N MET A 60 -3.54 -9.04 7.18
CA MET A 60 -3.38 -7.95 8.14
C MET A 60 -2.42 -6.89 7.58
N HIS A 61 -2.66 -5.63 7.94
CA HIS A 61 -1.72 -4.53 7.71
C HIS A 61 -1.64 -3.69 8.98
N THR A 62 -0.45 -3.61 9.61
CA THR A 62 -0.29 -2.96 10.92
C THR A 62 -1.26 -3.56 11.96
N GLY A 63 -1.46 -4.88 11.90
CA GLY A 63 -2.39 -5.61 12.78
C GLY A 63 -3.89 -5.35 12.57
N LEU A 64 -4.27 -4.70 11.46
CA LEU A 64 -5.68 -4.49 11.10
C LEU A 64 -6.10 -5.45 9.97
N PRO A 65 -7.26 -6.12 10.09
CA PRO A 65 -7.76 -7.00 9.04
C PRO A 65 -8.13 -6.18 7.80
N MET A 66 -7.60 -6.61 6.65
CA MET A 66 -7.79 -5.91 5.37
C MET A 66 -8.91 -6.52 4.53
N GLY A 67 -9.27 -7.77 4.78
CA GLY A 67 -10.31 -8.50 4.08
C GLY A 67 -10.28 -9.98 4.43
N ARG A 68 -10.99 -10.77 3.64
CA ARG A 68 -11.12 -12.22 3.78
C ARG A 68 -11.00 -12.87 2.40
N ILE A 69 -10.12 -13.86 2.30
CA ILE A 69 -9.93 -14.70 1.12
C ILE A 69 -10.22 -16.14 1.52
N GLU A 70 -11.23 -16.75 0.91
CA GLU A 70 -11.65 -18.11 1.18
C GLU A 70 -11.54 -18.94 -0.10
N VAL A 71 -10.98 -20.14 0.04
CA VAL A 71 -10.81 -21.11 -1.03
C VAL A 71 -10.80 -22.52 -0.44
N ASP A 72 -11.30 -23.50 -1.18
CA ASP A 72 -11.11 -24.90 -0.82
C ASP A 72 -9.70 -25.34 -1.22
N ALA A 73 -9.01 -26.03 -0.32
CA ALA A 73 -7.62 -26.43 -0.55
C ALA A 73 -7.41 -27.28 -1.82
N PRO A 74 -8.29 -28.25 -2.17
CA PRO A 74 -8.16 -29.03 -3.40
C PRO A 74 -8.23 -28.16 -4.65
N ASP A 75 -9.11 -27.16 -4.67
CA ASP A 75 -9.25 -26.23 -5.80
C ASP A 75 -7.99 -25.38 -5.97
N TYR A 76 -7.44 -24.85 -4.88
CA TYR A 76 -6.22 -24.05 -4.98
C TYR A 76 -5.03 -24.91 -5.45
N ARG A 77 -4.89 -26.14 -4.95
CA ARG A 77 -3.84 -27.07 -5.42
C ARG A 77 -4.02 -27.44 -6.90
N ALA A 78 -5.25 -27.68 -7.36
CA ALA A 78 -5.55 -27.89 -8.79
C ALA A 78 -5.17 -26.66 -9.64
N PHE A 79 -5.44 -25.45 -9.15
CA PHE A 79 -4.97 -24.21 -9.78
C PHE A 79 -3.43 -24.13 -9.83
N LEU A 80 -2.73 -24.50 -8.76
CA LEU A 80 -1.27 -24.55 -8.74
C LEU A 80 -0.69 -25.54 -9.76
N ARG A 81 -1.36 -26.68 -9.97
CA ARG A 81 -1.00 -27.67 -11.01
C ARG A 81 -1.39 -27.27 -12.43
N GLY A 82 -2.18 -26.21 -12.59
CA GLY A 82 -2.67 -25.73 -13.89
C GLY A 82 -3.89 -26.50 -14.42
N GLU A 83 -4.55 -27.28 -13.56
CA GLU A 83 -5.80 -27.99 -13.85
C GLU A 83 -7.01 -27.05 -13.83
N LEU A 84 -6.92 -25.96 -13.05
CA LEU A 84 -7.86 -24.85 -13.09
C LEU A 84 -7.21 -23.62 -13.71
N SER A 85 -7.95 -22.93 -14.57
CA SER A 85 -7.62 -21.60 -15.09
C SER A 85 -7.77 -20.52 -14.02
N GLU A 86 -7.25 -19.33 -14.35
CA GLU A 86 -7.40 -18.14 -13.52
C GLU A 86 -8.86 -17.72 -13.34
N GLU A 87 -9.67 -17.82 -14.40
CA GLU A 87 -11.10 -17.53 -14.28
C GLU A 87 -11.84 -18.56 -13.41
N GLU A 88 -11.51 -19.84 -13.56
CA GLU A 88 -12.14 -20.92 -12.79
C GLU A 88 -11.85 -20.79 -11.29
N ILE A 89 -10.58 -20.62 -10.89
CA ILE A 89 -10.26 -20.50 -9.46
C ILE A 89 -10.92 -19.26 -8.84
N PHE A 90 -10.91 -18.11 -9.53
CA PHE A 90 -11.55 -16.89 -9.01
C PHE A 90 -13.07 -17.00 -8.91
N SER A 91 -13.70 -17.86 -9.74
CA SER A 91 -15.13 -18.16 -9.62
C SER A 91 -15.45 -18.96 -8.35
N ARG A 92 -14.50 -19.75 -7.86
CA ARG A 92 -14.62 -20.59 -6.64
C ARG A 92 -14.14 -19.87 -5.38
N MET A 93 -13.26 -18.88 -5.50
CA MET A 93 -12.79 -18.08 -4.38
C MET A 93 -13.82 -17.03 -3.93
N VAL A 94 -14.01 -16.93 -2.62
CA VAL A 94 -14.72 -15.81 -1.98
C VAL A 94 -13.70 -14.78 -1.52
N ILE A 95 -13.79 -13.56 -2.05
CA ILE A 95 -12.89 -12.45 -1.71
C ILE A 95 -13.77 -11.28 -1.29
N SER A 96 -13.62 -10.85 -0.04
CA SER A 96 -14.37 -9.73 0.54
C SER A 96 -13.44 -8.74 1.23
N SER A 97 -13.75 -7.45 1.11
CA SER A 97 -13.13 -6.38 1.91
C SER A 97 -13.80 -6.19 3.28
N GLU A 98 -14.85 -6.97 3.56
CA GLU A 98 -15.47 -7.01 4.88
C GLU A 98 -14.49 -7.65 5.87
N ALA A 99 -14.17 -6.91 6.93
CA ALA A 99 -13.41 -7.42 8.03
C ALA A 99 -14.39 -8.01 9.03
N GLY A 100 -14.31 -9.32 9.24
CA GLY A 100 -14.87 -9.96 10.42
C GLY A 100 -14.18 -9.47 11.71
N PRO A 101 -14.56 -10.01 12.88
CA PRO A 101 -14.01 -9.63 14.18
C PRO A 101 -12.60 -10.21 14.42
N TYR A 102 -11.73 -10.14 13.41
CA TYR A 102 -10.41 -10.76 13.45
C TYR A 102 -9.37 -9.85 14.11
N GLU A 103 -8.56 -10.46 14.97
CA GLU A 103 -7.47 -9.83 15.70
C GLU A 103 -6.12 -10.33 15.17
N PRO A 104 -5.04 -9.53 15.27
CA PRO A 104 -3.71 -10.00 14.90
C PRO A 104 -3.31 -11.18 15.78
N GLY A 105 -2.82 -12.25 15.15
CA GLY A 105 -2.40 -13.44 15.89
C GLY A 105 -1.16 -13.22 16.75
N PRO A 106 -0.98 -14.03 17.81
CA PRO A 106 0.09 -13.83 18.79
C PRO A 106 1.47 -14.28 18.29
N HIS A 107 1.55 -15.08 17.22
CA HIS A 107 2.81 -15.65 16.72
C HIS A 107 3.52 -14.69 15.78
N ASN A 108 4.85 -14.59 15.94
CA ASN A 108 5.74 -13.70 15.18
C ASN A 108 5.21 -12.26 15.04
N SER A 109 4.88 -11.60 16.16
CA SER A 109 4.31 -10.25 16.15
C SER A 109 5.15 -9.24 15.36
N SER A 110 4.47 -8.41 14.57
CA SER A 110 5.07 -7.30 13.82
C SER A 110 5.41 -6.08 14.68
N PHE A 111 4.84 -5.99 15.89
CA PHE A 111 4.90 -4.80 16.74
C PHE A 111 6.28 -4.61 17.39
N GLY A 112 6.72 -3.36 17.47
CA GLY A 112 8.02 -2.97 18.00
C GLY A 112 9.22 -3.29 17.10
N LYS A 113 9.02 -3.95 15.95
CA LYS A 113 10.09 -4.25 15.00
C LYS A 113 10.41 -3.04 14.11
N VAL A 114 11.69 -2.72 14.01
CA VAL A 114 12.19 -1.53 13.32
C VAL A 114 12.79 -1.88 11.96
N ASP A 115 12.28 -1.26 10.91
CA ASP A 115 12.87 -1.30 9.57
C ASP A 115 13.75 -0.06 9.35
N LEU A 116 15.05 -0.28 9.14
CA LEU A 116 15.97 0.72 8.61
C LEU A 116 15.94 0.62 7.08
N THR A 117 15.48 1.67 6.42
CA THR A 117 15.26 1.69 4.98
C THR A 117 16.22 2.62 4.26
N PHE A 118 16.57 2.28 3.02
CA PHE A 118 17.37 3.12 2.14
C PHE A 118 16.74 3.14 0.74
N ALA A 119 16.78 4.30 0.10
CA ALA A 119 16.30 4.45 -1.28
C ALA A 119 17.11 5.52 -2.02
N PRO A 120 17.51 5.27 -3.28
CA PRO A 120 17.91 6.34 -4.17
C PRO A 120 16.69 7.21 -4.47
N GLY A 121 16.93 8.50 -4.70
CA GLY A 121 15.94 9.46 -5.13
C GLY A 121 16.54 10.37 -6.20
N VAL A 122 15.68 10.94 -7.02
CA VAL A 122 16.08 11.98 -7.98
C VAL A 122 15.10 13.13 -7.85
N ARG A 123 15.61 14.36 -7.77
CA ARG A 123 14.82 15.58 -7.95
C ARG A 123 15.26 16.23 -9.24
N ILE A 124 14.31 16.52 -10.12
CA ILE A 124 14.57 17.26 -11.34
C ILE A 124 13.65 18.48 -11.34
N ASN A 125 14.21 19.66 -11.56
CA ASN A 125 13.44 20.87 -11.84
C ASN A 125 13.95 21.49 -13.14
N LEU A 126 13.09 21.47 -14.17
CA LEU A 126 13.37 21.97 -15.51
C LEU A 126 12.74 23.34 -15.79
N VAL A 127 12.16 24.03 -14.79
CA VAL A 127 11.53 25.34 -14.97
C VAL A 127 12.54 26.36 -15.51
N THR A 128 12.17 27.03 -16.61
CA THR A 128 12.96 28.08 -17.25
C THR A 128 12.10 29.30 -17.59
N PRO A 129 12.45 30.52 -17.11
CA PRO A 129 13.50 30.82 -16.14
C PRO A 129 13.09 30.41 -14.71
N ALA A 130 14.00 29.76 -13.97
CA ALA A 130 13.80 29.49 -12.56
C ALA A 130 13.93 30.80 -11.75
N PRO A 131 12.97 31.15 -10.88
CA PRO A 131 13.09 32.29 -9.99
C PRO A 131 14.33 32.18 -9.07
N PRO A 132 14.91 33.30 -8.61
CA PRO A 132 16.02 33.28 -7.65
C PRO A 132 15.68 32.45 -6.40
N GLY A 133 16.59 31.54 -6.01
CA GLY A 133 16.41 30.65 -4.85
C GLY A 133 15.66 29.35 -5.14
N VAL A 134 15.17 29.14 -6.37
CA VAL A 134 14.56 27.87 -6.78
C VAL A 134 15.63 26.93 -7.32
N PHE A 135 15.65 25.69 -6.82
CA PHE A 135 16.54 24.64 -7.32
C PHE A 135 16.32 24.43 -8.84
N ARG A 136 17.39 24.47 -9.62
CA ARG A 136 17.38 24.20 -11.07
C ARG A 136 18.31 23.03 -11.38
N GLY A 137 17.87 22.12 -12.24
CA GLY A 137 18.67 20.99 -12.71
C GLY A 137 18.24 19.66 -12.10
N GLY A 138 19.17 18.71 -12.05
CA GLY A 138 18.95 17.37 -11.51
C GLY A 138 19.81 17.13 -10.27
N GLU A 139 19.25 16.48 -9.27
CA GLU A 139 19.92 16.11 -8.04
C GLU A 139 19.63 14.66 -7.69
N VAL A 140 20.70 13.89 -7.50
CA VAL A 140 20.60 12.55 -6.92
C VAL A 140 20.55 12.68 -5.40
N ARG A 141 19.68 11.88 -4.79
CA ARG A 141 19.40 11.88 -3.35
C ARG A 141 19.53 10.47 -2.81
N LEU A 142 19.95 10.37 -1.56
CA LEU A 142 19.83 9.15 -0.75
C LEU A 142 18.85 9.43 0.38
N SER A 143 17.90 8.52 0.56
CA SER A 143 16.81 8.69 1.53
C SER A 143 16.81 7.58 2.59
N PRO A 144 17.73 7.60 3.57
CA PRO A 144 17.62 6.73 4.72
C PRO A 144 16.33 7.00 5.49
N GLY A 145 15.75 5.96 6.07
CA GLY A 145 14.53 6.08 6.85
C GLY A 145 14.40 5.01 7.91
N VAL A 146 13.46 5.23 8.81
CA VAL A 146 13.08 4.32 9.88
C VAL A 146 11.57 4.15 9.86
N TYR A 147 11.11 2.91 9.94
CA TYR A 147 9.69 2.57 10.01
C TYR A 147 9.44 1.54 11.10
N SER A 148 8.35 1.67 11.85
CA SER A 148 7.96 0.70 12.86
C SER A 148 6.45 0.64 13.01
N ASN A 149 5.90 -0.58 13.09
CA ASN A 149 4.58 -0.81 13.66
C ASN A 149 4.74 -0.76 15.19
N LEU A 150 4.12 0.19 15.86
CA LEU A 150 4.26 0.37 17.31
C LEU A 150 3.19 -0.42 18.07
N TRP A 151 1.98 -0.47 17.52
CA TRP A 151 0.83 -1.20 18.04
C TRP A 151 -0.13 -1.52 16.90
N ARG A 152 -1.18 -2.29 17.16
CA ARG A 152 -2.33 -2.41 16.24
C ARG A 152 -2.82 -1.04 15.78
N GLY A 153 -2.77 -0.82 14.47
CA GLY A 153 -3.12 0.43 13.81
C GLY A 153 -2.15 1.59 14.01
N LEU A 154 -1.18 1.49 14.92
CA LEU A 154 -0.24 2.58 15.23
C LEU A 154 1.12 2.32 14.57
N SER A 155 1.59 3.27 13.78
CA SER A 155 2.91 3.21 13.15
C SER A 155 3.66 4.53 13.22
N PHE A 156 4.97 4.46 13.02
CA PHE A 156 5.85 5.60 12.88
C PHE A 156 6.72 5.45 11.62
N ASP A 157 6.86 6.53 10.87
CA ASP A 157 7.70 6.62 9.68
C ASP A 157 8.50 7.93 9.73
N ALA A 158 9.83 7.83 9.63
CA ALA A 158 10.68 8.99 9.48
C ALA A 158 11.74 8.77 8.41
N THR A 159 12.04 9.83 7.69
CA THR A 159 12.88 9.78 6.51
C THR A 159 13.74 11.03 6.43
N TYR A 160 15.02 10.84 6.19
CA TYR A 160 15.97 11.91 6.00
C TYR A 160 16.40 11.90 4.54
N VAL A 161 16.41 13.06 3.90
CA VAL A 161 16.80 13.21 2.49
C VAL A 161 18.18 13.83 2.48
N TYR A 162 19.14 13.07 1.97
CA TYR A 162 20.53 13.48 1.83
C TYR A 162 20.84 13.71 0.34
N PRO A 163 20.88 14.97 -0.12
CA PRO A 163 21.39 15.30 -1.44
C PRO A 163 22.83 14.83 -1.61
N LEU A 164 23.14 14.19 -2.75
CA LEU A 164 24.52 13.89 -3.14
C LEU A 164 25.19 15.09 -3.84
N SER A 165 24.47 16.21 -3.94
CA SER A 165 24.94 17.50 -4.46
C SER A 165 25.23 18.49 -3.32
N SER A 166 25.58 19.74 -3.62
CA SER A 166 25.85 20.79 -2.62
C SER A 166 24.62 21.31 -1.84
N SER A 167 23.43 20.77 -2.09
CA SER A 167 22.22 21.15 -1.35
C SER A 167 22.26 20.70 0.11
N LYS A 168 21.60 21.44 0.99
CA LYS A 168 21.50 21.07 2.40
C LYS A 168 20.60 19.84 2.58
N PRO A 169 21.01 18.86 3.40
CA PRO A 169 20.14 17.77 3.82
C PRO A 169 18.90 18.26 4.56
N VAL A 170 17.80 17.51 4.46
CA VAL A 170 16.50 17.89 5.04
C VAL A 170 15.79 16.66 5.62
N VAL A 171 14.95 16.89 6.63
CA VAL A 171 14.00 15.87 7.08
C VAL A 171 12.87 15.79 6.06
N GLY A 172 12.80 14.69 5.33
CA GLY A 172 11.76 14.45 4.34
C GLY A 172 10.42 14.14 4.99
N ARG A 173 10.41 13.34 6.06
CA ARG A 173 9.19 12.94 6.78
C ARG A 173 9.51 12.56 8.22
N ALA A 174 8.59 12.81 9.15
CA ALA A 174 8.61 12.28 10.51
C ALA A 174 7.18 12.29 11.05
N THR A 175 6.48 11.16 10.97
CA THR A 175 5.04 11.07 11.24
C THR A 175 4.69 9.87 12.10
N GLY A 176 3.76 10.09 13.03
CA GLY A 176 2.96 9.01 13.60
C GLY A 176 1.65 8.86 12.83
N SER A 177 1.23 7.61 12.60
CA SER A 177 -0.04 7.28 11.94
C SER A 177 -0.88 6.37 12.83
N VAL A 178 -2.19 6.63 12.87
CA VAL A 178 -3.21 5.78 13.50
C VAL A 178 -4.21 5.34 12.44
N ASN A 179 -4.35 4.03 12.30
CA ASN A 179 -5.25 3.37 11.36
C ASN A 179 -6.28 2.58 12.15
N ALA A 180 -7.50 2.48 11.63
CA ALA A 180 -8.56 1.68 12.23
C ALA A 180 -9.56 1.17 11.18
N ARG A 181 -10.38 0.20 11.58
CA ARG A 181 -11.59 -0.19 10.87
C ARG A 181 -12.78 0.62 11.36
N VAL A 182 -13.72 0.93 10.48
CA VAL A 182 -14.98 1.61 10.80
C VAL A 182 -16.13 0.72 10.38
N GLY A 183 -16.73 0.05 11.37
CA GLY A 183 -17.66 -1.05 11.10
C GLY A 183 -16.97 -2.20 10.37
N THR A 184 -17.74 -2.95 9.59
CA THR A 184 -17.25 -4.13 8.85
C THR A 184 -16.62 -3.79 7.51
N GLU A 185 -16.85 -2.62 6.94
CA GLU A 185 -16.44 -2.28 5.56
C GLU A 185 -15.49 -1.06 5.49
N GLY A 186 -15.58 -0.13 6.43
CA GLY A 186 -14.88 1.14 6.38
C GLY A 186 -13.45 1.07 6.93
N PHE A 187 -12.62 2.00 6.46
CA PHE A 187 -11.27 2.21 6.93
C PHE A 187 -11.08 3.67 7.34
N PHE A 188 -10.44 3.88 8.49
CA PHE A 188 -10.03 5.18 9.00
C PHE A 188 -8.52 5.27 9.06
N GLN A 189 -7.99 6.45 8.76
CA GLN A 189 -6.58 6.77 8.88
C GLN A 189 -6.40 8.19 9.38
N ALA A 190 -5.46 8.41 10.28
CA ALA A 190 -4.97 9.72 10.68
C ALA A 190 -3.45 9.71 10.78
N GLN A 191 -2.82 10.84 10.48
CA GLN A 191 -1.37 11.03 10.59
C GLN A 191 -1.05 12.45 11.06
N ALA A 192 0.02 12.62 11.83
CA ALA A 192 0.48 13.91 12.30
C ALA A 192 2.02 13.97 12.41
N GLY A 193 2.56 15.18 12.30
CA GLY A 193 3.99 15.47 12.36
C GLY A 193 4.47 16.18 11.10
N ARG A 194 5.67 15.84 10.63
CA ARG A 194 6.21 16.31 9.34
C ARG A 194 5.77 15.38 8.23
N LEU A 195 4.70 15.76 7.53
CA LEU A 195 3.99 14.93 6.54
C LEU A 195 4.77 14.78 5.22
N SER A 196 5.52 15.81 4.83
CA SER A 196 6.47 15.80 3.71
C SER A 196 7.56 16.86 3.93
N GLU A 197 8.48 17.06 2.96
CA GLU A 197 9.61 17.99 3.07
C GLU A 197 9.10 19.41 3.38
N GLY A 198 9.23 19.82 4.65
CA GLY A 198 8.76 21.11 5.14
C GLY A 198 7.25 21.23 5.39
N LEU A 199 6.44 20.19 5.22
CA LEU A 199 4.99 20.27 5.46
C LEU A 199 4.65 19.68 6.83
N ASP A 200 4.42 20.54 7.82
CA ASP A 200 4.09 20.13 9.19
C ASP A 200 2.57 20.27 9.41
N GLY A 201 1.93 19.25 9.99
CA GLY A 201 0.49 19.26 10.22
C GLY A 201 -0.12 17.93 10.62
N PHE A 202 -1.42 17.81 10.38
CA PHE A 202 -2.17 16.56 10.52
C PHE A 202 -3.10 16.34 9.34
N ALA A 203 -3.43 15.08 9.06
CA ALA A 203 -4.46 14.69 8.13
C ALA A 203 -5.23 13.48 8.66
N ALA A 204 -6.51 13.40 8.31
CA ALA A 204 -7.36 12.25 8.60
C ALA A 204 -8.26 11.94 7.41
N GLY A 205 -8.64 10.68 7.25
CA GLY A 205 -9.48 10.24 6.14
C GLY A 205 -10.27 8.98 6.46
N LEU A 206 -11.36 8.83 5.73
CA LEU A 206 -12.26 7.69 5.75
C LEU A 206 -12.41 7.14 4.33
N VAL A 207 -12.42 5.81 4.20
CA VAL A 207 -12.57 5.12 2.92
C VAL A 207 -13.52 3.94 3.07
N TYR A 208 -14.45 3.83 2.13
CA TYR A 208 -15.39 2.73 1.99
C TYR A 208 -15.25 2.12 0.59
N PRO A 209 -14.72 0.89 0.45
CA PRO A 209 -14.73 0.16 -0.81
C PRO A 209 -16.13 -0.41 -1.10
N SER A 210 -16.47 -0.57 -2.38
CA SER A 210 -17.56 -1.42 -2.81
C SER A 210 -17.23 -2.89 -2.55
N LYS A 211 -18.25 -3.74 -2.43
CA LYS A 211 -18.09 -5.18 -2.17
C LYS A 211 -17.19 -5.90 -3.17
N ASP A 212 -17.19 -5.47 -4.43
CA ASP A 212 -16.33 -6.02 -5.49
C ASP A 212 -14.95 -5.35 -5.56
N GLY A 213 -14.72 -4.28 -4.79
CA GLY A 213 -13.48 -3.51 -4.76
C GLY A 213 -13.25 -2.60 -5.96
N ARG A 214 -14.23 -2.48 -6.88
CA ARG A 214 -14.09 -1.65 -8.08
C ARG A 214 -14.24 -0.17 -7.80
N HIS A 215 -14.92 0.19 -6.72
CA HIS A 215 -15.17 1.57 -6.35
C HIS A 215 -14.70 1.79 -4.91
N LEU A 216 -14.05 2.93 -4.66
CA LEU A 216 -13.78 3.40 -3.30
C LEU A 216 -14.32 4.80 -3.19
N LEU A 217 -15.13 5.05 -2.17
CA LEU A 217 -15.59 6.38 -1.78
C LEU A 217 -14.84 6.79 -0.53
N GLY A 218 -14.36 8.03 -0.49
CA GLY A 218 -13.67 8.51 0.68
C GLY A 218 -13.82 10.00 0.88
N ALA A 219 -13.49 10.40 2.10
CA ALA A 219 -13.37 11.79 2.49
C ALA A 219 -12.08 11.97 3.29
N SER A 220 -11.48 13.14 3.20
CA SER A 220 -10.30 13.49 3.98
C SER A 220 -10.38 14.93 4.45
N ILE A 221 -9.74 15.19 5.59
CA ILE A 221 -9.51 16.51 6.14
C ILE A 221 -8.02 16.62 6.47
N ALA A 222 -7.46 17.82 6.34
CA ALA A 222 -6.11 18.07 6.82
C ALA A 222 -5.93 19.52 7.23
N GLN A 223 -4.99 19.75 8.15
CA GLN A 223 -4.47 21.09 8.43
C GLN A 223 -2.94 21.00 8.43
N ALA A 224 -2.31 21.76 7.54
CA ALA A 224 -0.86 21.76 7.41
C ALA A 224 -0.35 23.12 6.95
N ALA A 225 0.94 23.36 7.14
CA ALA A 225 1.63 24.54 6.64
C ALA A 225 3.10 24.24 6.33
N TYR A 226 3.64 24.98 5.37
CA TYR A 226 5.08 25.14 5.20
C TYR A 226 5.63 26.19 6.19
N PRO A 227 6.92 26.16 6.54
CA PRO A 227 7.56 27.21 7.32
C PRO A 227 7.26 28.61 6.77
N GLY A 228 6.76 29.49 7.63
CA GLY A 228 6.40 30.86 7.27
C GLY A 228 5.02 31.03 6.64
N TRP A 229 4.22 29.98 6.52
CA TRP A 229 2.83 30.05 6.04
C TRP A 229 1.83 29.91 7.18
N ASP A 230 0.68 30.56 7.02
CA ASP A 230 -0.46 30.32 7.89
C ASP A 230 -1.00 28.90 7.71
N ARG A 231 -1.35 28.26 8.83
CA ARG A 231 -2.01 26.96 8.81
C ARG A 231 -3.35 27.08 8.14
N SER A 232 -3.52 26.29 7.08
CA SER A 232 -4.76 26.24 6.31
C SER A 232 -5.39 24.86 6.42
N GLY A 233 -6.72 24.83 6.42
CA GLY A 233 -7.50 23.60 6.43
C GLY A 233 -7.91 23.20 5.02
N SER A 234 -7.91 21.89 4.75
CA SER A 234 -8.41 21.26 3.55
C SER A 234 -9.47 20.21 3.91
N TYR A 235 -10.43 20.01 3.00
CA TYR A 235 -11.40 18.92 3.07
C TYR A 235 -11.72 18.47 1.65
N GLN A 236 -11.69 17.17 1.41
CA GLN A 236 -11.86 16.59 0.09
C GLN A 236 -12.76 15.37 0.17
N ALA A 237 -13.63 15.22 -0.81
CA ALA A 237 -14.26 13.96 -1.13
C ALA A 237 -13.55 13.36 -2.36
N PHE A 238 -13.48 12.03 -2.43
CA PHE A 238 -12.92 11.36 -3.58
C PHE A 238 -13.64 10.07 -3.92
N TRP A 239 -13.58 9.74 -5.19
CA TRP A 239 -14.07 8.49 -5.75
C TRP A 239 -12.95 7.87 -6.57
N THR A 240 -12.65 6.60 -6.29
CA THR A 240 -11.71 5.80 -7.06
C THR A 240 -12.45 4.71 -7.80
N TRP A 241 -12.08 4.46 -9.05
CA TRP A 241 -12.62 3.43 -9.91
C TRP A 241 -11.49 2.56 -10.49
N ARG A 242 -11.65 1.24 -10.37
CA ARG A 242 -10.78 0.23 -10.98
C ARG A 242 -11.60 -0.65 -11.94
N PRO A 243 -11.45 -0.49 -13.27
CA PRO A 243 -11.96 -1.48 -14.20
C PRO A 243 -11.25 -2.83 -13.99
N THR A 244 -11.97 -3.95 -14.18
CA THR A 244 -11.40 -5.30 -14.02
C THR A 244 -10.69 -5.83 -15.26
N ARG A 245 -10.91 -5.21 -16.43
CA ARG A 245 -10.29 -5.61 -17.70
C ARG A 245 -8.93 -4.97 -17.94
N TYR A 246 -8.63 -3.89 -17.23
CA TYR A 246 -7.41 -3.12 -17.39
C TYR A 246 -6.75 -2.99 -16.04
N ASP A 247 -5.43 -3.12 -16.00
CA ASP A 247 -4.68 -2.78 -14.80
C ASP A 247 -4.56 -1.26 -14.69
N ALA A 248 -5.69 -0.61 -14.39
CA ALA A 248 -5.79 0.83 -14.33
C ALA A 248 -6.64 1.26 -13.14
N THR A 249 -6.35 2.43 -12.60
CA THR A 249 -7.11 3.05 -11.51
C THR A 249 -7.29 4.52 -11.81
N ALA A 250 -8.53 5.00 -11.78
CA ALA A 250 -8.87 6.40 -11.89
C ALA A 250 -9.36 6.92 -10.55
N THR A 251 -8.84 8.06 -10.09
CA THR A 251 -9.30 8.73 -8.87
C THR A 251 -9.73 10.15 -9.21
N LEU A 252 -10.98 10.49 -8.93
CA LEU A 252 -11.48 11.85 -8.95
C LEU A 252 -11.60 12.36 -7.51
N ALA A 253 -10.99 13.50 -7.20
CA ALA A 253 -11.11 14.18 -5.91
C ALA A 253 -11.62 15.61 -6.11
N TRP A 254 -12.41 16.12 -5.18
CA TRP A 254 -12.93 17.48 -5.23
C TRP A 254 -13.11 18.05 -3.82
N GLY A 255 -13.04 19.37 -3.70
CA GLY A 255 -13.25 20.07 -2.45
C GLY A 255 -12.28 21.23 -2.26
N LYS A 256 -11.88 21.45 -1.01
CA LYS A 256 -10.96 22.50 -0.58
C LYS A 256 -9.57 21.91 -0.31
N PHE A 257 -8.57 22.46 -0.97
CA PHE A 257 -7.15 22.20 -0.81
C PHE A 257 -6.56 23.17 0.24
N LEU A 258 -5.28 23.01 0.56
CA LEU A 258 -4.58 23.98 1.43
C LEU A 258 -4.59 25.38 0.79
N ALA A 259 -4.21 26.40 1.58
CA ALA A 259 -4.26 27.82 1.22
C ALA A 259 -5.65 28.38 0.85
N GLY A 260 -6.73 27.65 1.16
CA GLY A 260 -8.09 28.13 0.89
C GLY A 260 -8.62 27.77 -0.50
N ASP A 261 -7.80 27.11 -1.30
CA ASP A 261 -8.04 26.84 -2.71
C ASP A 261 -9.14 25.79 -2.91
N THR A 262 -10.00 25.95 -3.91
CA THR A 262 -11.09 25.00 -4.18
C THR A 262 -11.05 24.50 -5.62
N GLY A 263 -11.36 23.22 -5.84
CA GLY A 263 -11.24 22.63 -7.17
C GLY A 263 -11.42 21.12 -7.19
N TYR A 264 -10.84 20.50 -8.22
CA TYR A 264 -10.85 19.05 -8.42
C TYR A 264 -9.50 18.54 -8.92
N SER A 265 -9.28 17.24 -8.75
CA SER A 265 -8.13 16.52 -9.26
C SER A 265 -8.58 15.20 -9.88
N LEU A 266 -8.00 14.86 -11.03
CA LEU A 266 -8.13 13.56 -11.68
C LEU A 266 -6.75 12.90 -11.72
N THR A 267 -6.65 11.69 -11.20
CA THR A 267 -5.44 10.87 -11.25
C THR A 267 -5.74 9.56 -11.98
N LEU A 268 -4.90 9.21 -12.96
CA LEU A 268 -4.94 7.96 -13.70
C LEU A 268 -3.64 7.20 -13.44
N ILE A 269 -3.76 5.98 -12.92
CA ILE A 269 -2.62 5.10 -12.66
C ILE A 269 -2.79 3.87 -13.54
N SER A 270 -1.85 3.63 -14.45
CA SER A 270 -1.72 2.35 -15.16
C SER A 270 -0.70 1.49 -14.43
N GLY A 271 -1.15 0.35 -13.90
CA GLY A 271 -0.32 -0.64 -13.25
C GLY A 271 0.33 -1.61 -14.25
N PHE A 272 1.52 -2.09 -13.87
CA PHE A 272 2.20 -3.23 -14.45
C PHE A 272 2.84 -4.01 -13.29
N ARG A 273 2.05 -4.87 -12.63
CA ARG A 273 2.44 -5.57 -11.39
C ARG A 273 2.81 -4.57 -10.28
N GLU A 274 4.06 -4.57 -9.84
CA GLU A 274 4.61 -3.67 -8.82
C GLU A 274 5.01 -2.29 -9.37
N SER A 275 5.06 -2.14 -10.68
CA SER A 275 5.38 -0.86 -11.34
C SER A 275 4.11 -0.14 -11.74
N ASN A 276 4.18 1.18 -11.89
CA ASN A 276 3.07 1.95 -12.46
C ASN A 276 3.54 3.20 -13.17
N ILE A 277 2.67 3.71 -14.04
CA ILE A 277 2.75 5.04 -14.61
C ILE A 277 1.54 5.82 -14.09
N GLU A 278 1.76 7.04 -13.65
CA GLU A 278 0.77 7.94 -13.08
C GLU A 278 0.67 9.21 -13.91
N PHE A 279 -0.55 9.62 -14.22
CA PHE A 279 -0.87 10.93 -14.76
C PHE A 279 -1.86 11.61 -13.82
N SER A 280 -1.66 12.88 -13.51
CA SER A 280 -2.61 13.66 -12.72
C SER A 280 -2.86 15.03 -13.32
N TYR A 281 -4.10 15.48 -13.22
CA TYR A 281 -4.52 16.81 -13.60
C TYR A 281 -5.31 17.41 -12.44
N THR A 282 -4.86 18.55 -11.93
CA THR A 282 -5.50 19.26 -10.83
C THR A 282 -5.86 20.67 -11.30
N LYS A 283 -7.12 21.03 -11.16
CA LYS A 283 -7.62 22.36 -11.50
C LYS A 283 -8.33 22.96 -10.29
N THR A 284 -7.87 24.13 -9.89
CA THR A 284 -8.38 24.83 -8.72
C THR A 284 -8.60 26.32 -8.99
N SER A 285 -9.09 27.04 -7.99
CA SER A 285 -9.28 28.49 -8.04
C SER A 285 -7.97 29.27 -8.16
N LEU A 286 -6.85 28.68 -7.71
CA LEU A 286 -5.54 29.33 -7.73
C LEU A 286 -4.55 28.73 -8.74
N SER A 287 -4.75 27.51 -9.22
CA SER A 287 -3.74 26.81 -10.03
C SER A 287 -4.32 25.77 -10.99
N GLU A 288 -3.53 25.46 -12.01
CA GLU A 288 -3.71 24.32 -12.89
C GLU A 288 -2.39 23.55 -12.95
N VAL A 289 -2.42 22.27 -12.57
CA VAL A 289 -1.22 21.44 -12.45
C VAL A 289 -1.42 20.15 -13.24
N LEU A 290 -0.51 19.88 -14.16
CA LEU A 290 -0.37 18.59 -14.82
C LEU A 290 0.82 17.86 -14.20
N ALA A 291 0.69 16.58 -13.92
CA ALA A 291 1.80 15.75 -13.48
C ALA A 291 1.83 14.42 -14.20
N ALA A 292 3.04 13.91 -14.41
CA ALA A 292 3.27 12.57 -14.93
C ALA A 292 4.43 11.94 -14.17
N GLY A 293 4.34 10.65 -13.91
CA GLY A 293 5.37 9.96 -13.16
C GLY A 293 5.30 8.46 -13.30
N PHE A 294 6.26 7.80 -12.66
CA PHE A 294 6.33 6.35 -12.62
C PHE A 294 6.86 5.88 -11.28
N THR A 295 6.46 4.65 -10.95
CA THR A 295 6.97 3.92 -9.79
C THR A 295 7.58 2.62 -10.28
N VAL A 296 8.78 2.30 -9.79
CA VAL A 296 9.44 1.01 -10.04
C VAL A 296 9.86 0.35 -8.73
N PRO A 297 9.74 -0.98 -8.61
CA PRO A 297 10.17 -1.69 -7.43
C PRO A 297 11.66 -1.52 -7.15
N LEU A 298 12.03 -1.39 -5.89
CA LEU A 298 13.41 -1.38 -5.42
C LEU A 298 13.71 -2.61 -4.57
N GLY A 299 14.96 -3.07 -4.65
CA GLY A 299 15.44 -4.25 -3.93
C GLY A 299 14.83 -5.56 -4.46
N TRP A 300 14.90 -6.59 -3.63
CA TRP A 300 14.39 -7.92 -3.96
C TRP A 300 12.89 -8.03 -3.64
N GLU A 301 12.18 -8.83 -4.45
CA GLU A 301 10.76 -9.15 -4.25
C GLU A 301 10.53 -9.81 -2.88
N ARG A 302 11.35 -10.80 -2.54
CA ARG A 302 11.44 -11.41 -1.20
C ARG A 302 12.52 -10.69 -0.41
N GLN A 303 12.12 -9.82 0.50
CA GLN A 303 12.99 -8.98 1.32
C GLN A 303 13.52 -9.75 2.53
N ALA A 304 14.51 -9.25 3.28
CA ALA A 304 15.02 -9.89 4.49
C ALA A 304 13.92 -10.26 5.51
N ARG A 305 14.10 -11.36 6.25
CA ARG A 305 13.08 -11.85 7.19
C ARG A 305 12.83 -10.80 8.26
N PRO A 306 11.58 -10.59 8.72
CA PRO A 306 11.33 -9.69 9.82
C PRO A 306 12.13 -10.08 11.06
N ALA A 307 12.75 -9.09 11.69
CA ALA A 307 13.57 -9.21 12.88
C ALA A 307 13.37 -7.94 13.74
N PRO A 308 13.78 -7.92 15.02
CA PRO A 308 13.67 -6.71 15.86
C PRO A 308 14.24 -5.46 15.21
N VAL A 309 15.35 -5.59 14.48
CA VAL A 309 15.89 -4.56 13.61
C VAL A 309 16.22 -5.18 12.26
N ARG A 310 15.73 -4.58 11.17
CA ARG A 310 15.93 -5.09 9.81
C ARG A 310 16.40 -3.99 8.88
N LEU A 311 17.46 -4.27 8.14
CA LEU A 311 17.91 -3.45 7.02
C LEU A 311 17.21 -3.88 5.72
N ARG A 312 16.62 -2.93 4.98
CA ARG A 312 16.03 -3.21 3.67
C ARG A 312 16.03 -1.99 2.74
N PHE A 313 15.82 -2.21 1.45
CA PHE A 313 15.42 -1.12 0.56
C PHE A 313 13.99 -0.68 0.88
N ARG A 314 13.66 0.57 0.59
CA ARG A 314 12.24 0.92 0.41
C ARG A 314 11.64 0.09 -0.71
N ASN A 315 10.32 -0.07 -0.67
CA ASN A 315 9.63 -0.93 -1.62
C ASN A 315 9.75 -0.41 -3.07
N ALA A 316 9.77 0.91 -3.29
CA ALA A 316 9.80 1.44 -4.64
C ALA A 316 10.52 2.78 -4.73
N PHE A 317 11.04 3.04 -5.92
CA PHE A 317 11.45 4.35 -6.40
C PHE A 317 10.24 4.99 -7.07
N ARG A 318 9.93 6.24 -6.72
CA ARG A 318 8.88 7.03 -7.37
C ARG A 318 9.49 8.29 -7.94
N PHE A 319 9.20 8.55 -9.20
CA PHE A 319 9.50 9.80 -9.87
C PHE A 319 8.19 10.46 -10.29
N MET A 320 8.03 11.75 -10.00
CA MET A 320 6.92 12.57 -10.47
C MET A 320 7.50 13.85 -11.05
N TYR A 321 7.08 14.17 -12.27
CA TYR A 321 7.28 15.47 -12.90
C TYR A 321 5.98 16.26 -12.80
N TYR A 322 6.09 17.55 -12.47
CA TYR A 322 4.99 18.50 -12.41
C TYR A 322 5.24 19.59 -13.43
N ASP A 323 4.24 19.91 -14.25
CA ASP A 323 4.22 21.09 -15.09
C ASP A 323 3.68 22.26 -14.25
N GLU A 324 4.58 23.14 -13.82
CA GLU A 324 4.38 24.08 -12.72
C GLU A 324 4.03 25.49 -13.20
N ASN A 325 2.92 25.66 -13.92
CA ASN A 325 2.51 26.98 -14.43
C ASN A 325 1.04 27.32 -14.06
N PRO A 326 0.77 28.08 -12.97
CA PRO A 326 1.68 28.63 -11.95
C PRO A 326 2.08 27.60 -10.86
N ARG A 327 2.87 27.99 -9.85
CA ARG A 327 3.63 27.06 -8.98
C ARG A 327 2.68 26.16 -8.17
N PRO A 328 3.09 24.92 -7.79
CA PRO A 328 2.32 24.07 -6.88
C PRO A 328 2.13 24.67 -5.49
N LEU A 329 2.96 25.64 -5.11
CA LEU A 329 2.80 26.40 -3.87
C LEU A 329 1.61 27.38 -3.96
N ASP A 330 1.14 27.71 -5.17
CA ASP A 330 0.07 28.68 -5.34
C ASP A 330 -1.32 28.02 -5.25
N GLY A 331 -1.44 26.70 -5.44
CA GLY A 331 -2.73 25.99 -5.35
C GLY A 331 -2.63 24.47 -5.53
N GLY A 332 -3.73 23.75 -5.28
CA GLY A 332 -3.84 22.29 -5.51
C GLY A 332 -3.12 21.41 -4.48
N LEU A 333 -2.58 22.00 -3.40
CA LEU A 333 -1.87 21.27 -2.35
C LEU A 333 -2.83 20.38 -1.53
N TYR A 334 -2.64 19.07 -1.63
CA TYR A 334 -3.29 18.08 -0.77
C TYR A 334 -2.25 17.36 0.10
N VAL A 335 -2.70 16.80 1.22
CA VAL A 335 -1.82 16.04 2.12
C VAL A 335 -1.89 14.56 1.76
N PRO A 336 -0.80 13.94 1.25
CA PRO A 336 -0.80 12.52 0.91
C PRO A 336 -0.69 11.64 2.16
N PHE A 337 -1.38 10.51 2.16
CA PHE A 337 -1.16 9.43 3.12
C PHE A 337 -0.10 8.48 2.58
N MET A 338 1.00 8.27 3.32
CA MET A 338 2.21 7.61 2.81
C MET A 338 2.65 6.37 3.60
N ASP A 339 1.92 5.94 4.62
CA ASP A 339 2.25 4.75 5.42
C ASP A 339 1.94 3.41 4.74
N GLY A 340 1.35 3.45 3.54
CA GLY A 340 0.99 2.27 2.75
C GLY A 340 -0.43 1.75 2.99
N TYR A 341 -1.15 2.23 4.00
CA TYR A 341 -2.48 1.70 4.37
C TYR A 341 -3.50 1.85 3.24
N GLN A 342 -3.58 3.03 2.60
CA GLN A 342 -4.47 3.23 1.45
C GLN A 342 -4.14 2.31 0.26
N THR A 343 -2.86 1.98 0.08
CA THR A 343 -2.46 1.02 -0.95
C THR A 343 -2.91 -0.39 -0.58
N ALA A 344 -2.79 -0.78 0.68
CA ALA A 344 -3.28 -2.07 1.17
C ALA A 344 -4.80 -2.21 0.97
N ILE A 345 -5.60 -1.17 1.29
CA ILE A 345 -7.06 -1.15 1.04
C ILE A 345 -7.39 -1.46 -0.43
N ARG A 346 -6.65 -0.87 -1.36
CA ARG A 346 -6.85 -1.05 -2.81
C ARG A 346 -6.41 -2.42 -3.33
N ARG A 347 -5.58 -3.15 -2.59
CA ARG A 347 -5.02 -4.45 -3.01
C ARG A 347 -5.83 -5.64 -2.51
N TRP A 348 -6.40 -5.55 -1.30
CA TRP A 348 -7.13 -6.64 -0.67
C TRP A 348 -8.61 -6.66 -1.06
N ASN A 349 -8.89 -6.75 -2.35
CA ASN A 349 -10.25 -6.87 -2.87
C ASN A 349 -10.30 -7.72 -4.15
N ARG A 350 -11.53 -8.13 -4.52
CA ARG A 350 -11.77 -9.04 -5.64
C ARG A 350 -11.31 -8.45 -6.98
N ALA A 351 -11.58 -7.17 -7.26
CA ALA A 351 -11.19 -6.55 -8.52
C ALA A 351 -9.68 -6.51 -8.73
N TYR A 352 -8.92 -6.19 -7.67
CA TYR A 352 -7.46 -6.16 -7.74
C TYR A 352 -6.88 -7.56 -7.87
N LEU A 353 -7.24 -8.49 -6.98
CA LEU A 353 -6.69 -9.85 -7.00
C LEU A 353 -7.01 -10.59 -8.29
N ARG A 354 -8.20 -10.37 -8.88
CA ARG A 354 -8.57 -10.96 -10.18
C ARG A 354 -7.65 -10.52 -11.32
N THR A 355 -7.13 -9.28 -11.27
CA THR A 355 -6.19 -8.78 -12.29
C THR A 355 -4.87 -9.55 -12.26
N TYR A 356 -4.49 -10.11 -11.11
CA TYR A 356 -3.20 -10.75 -10.87
C TYR A 356 -3.34 -12.19 -10.40
N ALA A 357 -4.37 -12.88 -10.89
CA ALA A 357 -4.62 -14.28 -10.57
C ALA A 357 -3.41 -15.16 -10.87
N HIS A 358 -2.83 -15.05 -12.07
CA HIS A 358 -1.61 -15.75 -12.45
C HIS A 358 -0.46 -15.57 -11.43
N GLU A 359 -0.29 -14.36 -10.90
CA GLU A 359 0.80 -14.05 -9.98
C GLU A 359 0.69 -14.82 -8.66
N LEU A 360 -0.53 -15.19 -8.23
CA LEU A 360 -0.71 -16.05 -7.07
C LEU A 360 -0.05 -17.42 -7.30
N ARG A 361 -0.27 -18.01 -8.48
CA ARG A 361 0.32 -19.30 -8.86
C ARG A 361 1.83 -19.19 -9.05
N GLU A 362 2.29 -18.17 -9.78
CA GLU A 362 3.72 -17.97 -10.03
C GLU A 362 4.48 -17.75 -8.72
N ALA A 363 3.91 -16.98 -7.78
CA ALA A 363 4.50 -16.78 -6.46
C ALA A 363 4.59 -18.09 -5.67
N ALA A 364 3.51 -18.88 -5.63
CA ALA A 364 3.51 -20.17 -4.95
C ALA A 364 4.57 -21.11 -5.54
N ARG A 365 4.59 -21.30 -6.86
CA ARG A 365 5.58 -22.16 -7.55
C ARG A 365 7.03 -21.72 -7.32
N LYS A 366 7.26 -20.42 -7.24
CA LYS A 366 8.60 -19.85 -7.07
C LYS A 366 9.14 -20.00 -5.66
N TRP A 367 8.29 -19.91 -4.64
CA TRP A 367 8.72 -19.72 -3.25
C TRP A 367 8.29 -20.81 -2.27
N VAL A 368 7.30 -21.63 -2.64
CA VAL A 368 6.84 -22.78 -1.85
C VAL A 368 7.59 -24.03 -2.32
N PRO A 369 7.91 -25.01 -1.44
CA PRO A 369 8.55 -26.25 -1.84
C PRO A 369 7.82 -26.97 -2.98
N ALA A 370 8.57 -27.54 -3.92
CA ALA A 370 8.00 -28.23 -5.09
C ALA A 370 7.04 -29.37 -4.71
N GLU A 371 7.30 -30.05 -3.59
CA GLU A 371 6.42 -31.09 -3.03
C GLU A 371 4.99 -30.60 -2.78
N VAL A 372 4.80 -29.31 -2.50
CA VAL A 372 3.49 -28.69 -2.28
C VAL A 372 2.83 -28.30 -3.60
N THR A 373 3.63 -27.87 -4.60
CA THR A 373 3.11 -27.30 -5.85
C THR A 373 3.01 -28.32 -6.99
N GLU A 374 3.73 -29.43 -6.88
CA GLU A 374 3.89 -30.46 -7.92
C GLU A 374 3.50 -31.87 -7.47
N SER A 375 3.01 -32.08 -6.24
CA SER A 375 2.63 -33.44 -5.81
C SER A 375 1.61 -34.06 -6.77
N ARG A 376 2.14 -34.98 -7.58
CA ARG A 376 1.41 -36.06 -8.22
C ARG A 376 1.29 -37.14 -7.15
N GLU A 377 0.06 -37.45 -6.76
CA GLU A 377 -0.20 -38.77 -6.16
C GLU A 377 0.32 -39.88 -7.08
#